data_AF-A0A6J8BE52-F1
#
_entry.id   AF-A0A6J8BE52-F1
#
_cell.length_a   1.000
_cell.length_b   1.000
_cell.length_c   1.000
_cell.angle_alpha   90.00
_cell.angle_beta   90.00
_cell.angle_gamma   90.00
#
_symmetry.space_group_name_H-M   'P 1'
#
loop_
_entity.id
_entity.type
_entity.pdbx_description
1 polymer ?
#
loop_
_entity_poly.entity_id
_entity_poly.type
_entity_poly.pdbx_seq_one_letter_code
_entity_poly.pdbx_strand_id
1 'polypeptide(L)'
;MLDVSKWPMFSVLDQSEVQAIKKICVFGSSGNEAVYINEDDDVYAIGSNCSSCLGLGDSHSSFEPRKIEVLCKKKIIDIAFGSGPHVLAVSSDGEIYSWGHNGYCQLGNGGSTQGLSPSLINTNVLGKKVTKVACGSHHSMALTQDGEIYAWGQNNCGQVGSGTTTNQPTPKKVMAVIGSKMAISIACGQTSSMCLMENGEVYGWGYNGNGQLGLGNNVNQPNPCRVQQLQGIIISQLVCGYAHTLALSDEGTLYTWGANSYGQLGTGNKANQVSPIKVMANERVVEIAASHYAHISAAMTETGQVYMWGQCRGQSITSLYPTKFSSTDEVFASFSSPPVTWRTYSIDRQKGASVLDDITRSFDDPVTSDLKFSVEGRLIHVHKSILKIRCDHFSSMFQSCWEEDEKQVIEISQYTYTVYKAFLRYLYTDRVDLKPEEAIGLLDLANAYCEPILKKMCEQIIKKGMTTDNVAMLYAAAIKFEAKELEDFCFRFALNHMTAVTQTEAFSQLEECILKEFIRKAALSGAFRN
;
A
#
# COMPACT_ATOMS: atom_id res chain seq x y z
N MET A 1 10.06 4.12 4.24
CA MET A 1 9.88 3.16 3.13
C MET A 1 8.43 2.75 3.15
N LEU A 2 7.70 2.93 2.04
CA LEU A 2 6.26 2.66 2.02
C LEU A 2 5.99 1.17 2.20
N ASP A 3 5.23 0.84 3.25
CA ASP A 3 4.68 -0.49 3.43
C ASP A 3 3.56 -0.70 2.41
N VAL A 4 3.75 -1.67 1.51
CA VAL A 4 2.78 -2.04 0.46
C VAL A 4 1.42 -2.40 1.07
N SER A 5 1.40 -2.87 2.33
CA SER A 5 0.17 -3.18 3.07
C SER A 5 -0.75 -1.97 3.29
N LYS A 6 -0.23 -0.73 3.17
CA LYS A 6 -1.05 0.48 3.27
C LYS A 6 -2.03 0.64 2.12
N TRP A 7 -1.79 -0.03 1.01
CA TRP A 7 -2.77 -0.13 -0.06
C TRP A 7 -3.68 -1.33 0.22
N PRO A 8 -4.99 -1.10 0.47
CA PRO A 8 -5.90 -2.18 0.84
C PRO A 8 -5.93 -3.34 -0.16
N MET A 9 -5.67 -3.06 -1.44
CA MET A 9 -5.63 -4.07 -2.49
C MET A 9 -4.54 -5.14 -2.33
N PHE A 10 -3.47 -4.85 -1.59
CA PHE A 10 -2.39 -5.82 -1.36
C PHE A 10 -2.49 -6.54 -0.02
N SER A 11 -3.50 -6.23 0.82
CA SER A 11 -3.68 -6.92 2.11
C SER A 11 -4.18 -8.35 1.97
N VAL A 12 -4.64 -8.74 0.78
CA VAL A 12 -5.12 -10.09 0.45
C VAL A 12 -4.00 -11.02 -0.02
N LEU A 13 -2.82 -10.46 -0.31
CA LEU A 13 -1.67 -11.22 -0.81
C LEU A 13 -0.86 -11.86 0.32
N ASP A 14 -0.25 -12.99 0.02
CA ASP A 14 0.66 -13.65 0.94
C ASP A 14 1.93 -12.82 1.16
N GLN A 15 2.55 -12.96 2.33
CA GLN A 15 3.74 -12.19 2.68
C GLN A 15 4.90 -12.41 1.70
N SER A 16 5.04 -13.61 1.13
CA SER A 16 6.04 -13.92 0.10
C SER A 16 5.80 -13.15 -1.20
N GLU A 17 4.55 -13.08 -1.65
CA GLU A 17 4.16 -12.34 -2.85
C GLU A 17 4.36 -10.84 -2.64
N VAL A 18 3.86 -10.30 -1.53
CA VAL A 18 4.09 -8.90 -1.14
C VAL A 18 5.58 -8.63 -1.12
N GLN A 19 6.40 -9.57 -0.64
CA GLN A 19 7.85 -9.42 -0.61
C GLN A 19 8.52 -9.39 -1.98
N ALA A 20 7.94 -10.04 -2.98
CA ALA A 20 8.45 -10.06 -4.34
C ALA A 20 8.05 -8.81 -5.15
N ILE A 21 7.14 -7.95 -4.64
CA ILE A 21 6.70 -6.75 -5.36
C ILE A 21 7.81 -5.69 -5.37
N LYS A 22 8.12 -5.25 -6.59
CA LYS A 22 9.12 -4.23 -6.96
C LYS A 22 8.48 -2.90 -7.35
N LYS A 23 7.37 -2.93 -8.08
CA LYS A 23 6.61 -1.72 -8.47
C LYS A 23 5.10 -1.94 -8.35
N ILE A 24 4.37 -0.87 -8.05
CA ILE A 24 2.91 -0.89 -7.96
C ILE A 24 2.29 0.31 -8.68
N CYS A 25 1.09 0.09 -9.21
CA CYS A 25 0.18 1.09 -9.71
C CYS A 25 -1.24 0.72 -9.26
N VAL A 26 -1.83 1.52 -8.37
CA VAL A 26 -3.19 1.32 -7.85
C VAL A 26 -4.09 2.40 -8.44
N PHE A 27 -5.20 2.00 -9.02
CA PHE A 27 -6.06 2.86 -9.81
C PHE A 27 -7.54 2.50 -9.68
N GLY A 28 -8.36 3.21 -10.47
CA GLY A 28 -9.79 2.99 -10.59
C GLY A 28 -10.62 3.80 -9.60
N SER A 29 -11.93 3.82 -9.84
CA SER A 29 -12.85 4.77 -9.19
C SER A 29 -13.01 4.54 -7.68
N SER A 30 -12.64 3.35 -7.20
CA SER A 30 -12.64 3.01 -5.77
C SER A 30 -11.24 2.69 -5.25
N GLY A 31 -10.19 2.74 -6.08
CA GLY A 31 -8.84 2.28 -5.73
C GLY A 31 -8.76 0.77 -5.56
N ASN A 32 -9.58 0.02 -6.33
CA ASN A 32 -9.75 -1.42 -6.19
C ASN A 32 -9.10 -2.21 -7.34
N GLU A 33 -8.28 -1.54 -8.14
CA GLU A 33 -7.63 -2.08 -9.32
C GLU A 33 -6.13 -1.86 -9.17
N ALA A 34 -5.33 -2.90 -9.36
CA ALA A 34 -3.89 -2.76 -9.26
C ALA A 34 -3.15 -3.57 -10.31
N VAL A 35 -2.08 -2.98 -10.82
CA VAL A 35 -1.05 -3.66 -11.60
C VAL A 35 0.25 -3.55 -10.82
N TYR A 36 0.94 -4.67 -10.65
CA TYR A 36 2.23 -4.69 -9.96
C TYR A 36 3.25 -5.54 -10.71
N ILE A 37 4.52 -5.25 -10.46
CA ILE A 37 5.66 -5.89 -11.11
C ILE A 37 6.51 -6.52 -10.00
N ASN A 38 6.89 -7.77 -10.18
CA ASN A 38 7.74 -8.47 -9.21
C ASN A 38 9.24 -8.30 -9.53
N GLU A 39 10.12 -8.86 -8.69
CA GLU A 39 11.58 -8.83 -8.88
C GLU A 39 12.04 -9.52 -10.19
N ASP A 40 11.28 -10.49 -10.69
CA ASP A 40 11.58 -11.18 -11.95
C ASP A 40 11.12 -10.40 -13.19
N ASP A 41 10.62 -9.17 -13.04
CA ASP A 41 9.98 -8.37 -14.09
C ASP A 41 8.73 -9.05 -14.72
N ASP A 42 8.06 -9.93 -13.98
CA ASP A 42 6.71 -10.42 -14.32
C ASP A 42 5.66 -9.39 -13.87
N VAL A 43 4.61 -9.23 -14.68
CA VAL A 43 3.54 -8.25 -14.46
C VAL A 43 2.26 -8.97 -14.08
N TYR A 44 1.66 -8.55 -12.98
CA TYR A 44 0.43 -9.11 -12.46
C TYR A 44 -0.65 -8.03 -12.31
N ALA A 45 -1.90 -8.44 -12.42
CA ALA A 45 -3.05 -7.61 -12.12
C ALA A 45 -3.95 -8.28 -11.08
N ILE A 46 -4.61 -7.46 -10.27
CA ILE A 46 -5.53 -7.87 -9.22
C ILE A 46 -6.64 -6.84 -9.05
N GLY A 47 -7.84 -7.30 -8.72
CA GLY A 47 -8.96 -6.48 -8.26
C GLY A 47 -10.15 -6.43 -9.20
N SER A 48 -10.81 -5.28 -9.25
CA SER A 48 -11.96 -5.07 -10.12
C SER A 48 -11.52 -4.96 -11.57
N ASN A 49 -12.19 -5.68 -12.48
CA ASN A 49 -11.85 -5.66 -13.90
C ASN A 49 -12.91 -4.92 -14.72
N CYS A 50 -13.35 -3.76 -14.20
CA CYS A 50 -14.29 -2.92 -14.92
C CYS A 50 -13.64 -2.42 -16.23
N SER A 51 -14.38 -2.48 -17.35
CA SER A 51 -13.85 -2.14 -18.68
C SER A 51 -12.58 -2.92 -19.10
N SER A 52 -12.35 -4.12 -18.55
CA SER A 52 -11.18 -4.96 -18.84
C SER A 52 -9.84 -4.28 -18.53
N CYS A 53 -9.83 -3.37 -17.55
CA CYS A 53 -8.66 -2.57 -17.18
C CYS A 53 -7.51 -3.36 -16.54
N LEU A 54 -7.72 -4.62 -16.15
CA LEU A 54 -6.64 -5.49 -15.67
C LEU A 54 -5.84 -6.13 -16.82
N GLY A 55 -6.31 -6.07 -18.06
CA GLY A 55 -5.56 -6.53 -19.22
C GLY A 55 -5.43 -8.06 -19.35
N LEU A 56 -6.32 -8.81 -18.68
CA LEU A 56 -6.24 -10.26 -18.54
C LEU A 56 -6.88 -11.05 -19.70
N GLY A 57 -7.38 -10.37 -20.73
CA GLY A 57 -8.08 -11.00 -21.86
C GLY A 57 -9.56 -11.28 -21.60
N ASP A 58 -10.08 -10.84 -20.45
CA ASP A 58 -11.46 -10.98 -20.03
C ASP A 58 -11.92 -9.77 -19.19
N SER A 59 -13.13 -9.86 -18.63
CA SER A 59 -13.72 -8.85 -17.74
C SER A 59 -13.99 -9.37 -16.33
N HIS A 60 -13.35 -10.49 -15.94
CA HIS A 60 -13.56 -11.10 -14.63
C HIS A 60 -12.71 -10.39 -13.57
N SER A 61 -13.37 -10.01 -12.48
CA SER A 61 -12.71 -9.46 -11.29
C SER A 61 -12.22 -10.60 -10.40
N SER A 62 -11.03 -10.47 -9.83
CA SER A 62 -10.47 -11.47 -8.92
C SER A 62 -9.53 -10.81 -7.91
N PHE A 63 -9.51 -11.33 -6.69
CA PHE A 63 -8.49 -11.01 -5.68
C PHE A 63 -7.30 -11.98 -5.73
N GLU A 64 -7.32 -12.97 -6.63
CA GLU A 64 -6.14 -13.75 -6.95
C GLU A 64 -5.33 -13.03 -8.05
N PRO A 65 -4.04 -12.75 -7.83
CA PRO A 65 -3.18 -12.19 -8.86
C PRO A 65 -3.14 -13.05 -10.12
N ARG A 66 -3.29 -12.40 -11.27
CA ARG A 66 -3.16 -13.07 -12.57
C ARG A 66 -2.08 -12.38 -13.39
N LYS A 67 -1.26 -13.18 -14.09
CA LYS A 67 -0.21 -12.66 -14.96
C LYS A 67 -0.82 -11.96 -16.17
N ILE A 68 -0.24 -10.80 -16.51
CA ILE A 68 -0.44 -10.14 -17.78
C ILE A 68 0.68 -10.61 -18.73
N GLU A 69 0.50 -11.79 -19.32
CA GLU A 69 1.54 -12.50 -20.09
C GLU A 69 2.23 -11.63 -21.15
N VAL A 70 1.48 -10.73 -21.79
CA VAL A 70 2.01 -9.83 -22.84
C VAL A 70 3.09 -8.88 -22.33
N LEU A 71 3.05 -8.49 -21.05
CA LEU A 71 3.96 -7.51 -20.45
C LEU A 71 5.11 -8.14 -19.66
N CYS A 72 5.01 -9.43 -19.31
CA CYS A 72 6.06 -10.13 -18.58
C CYS A 72 7.40 -10.05 -19.32
N LYS A 73 8.47 -9.81 -18.55
CA LYS A 73 9.86 -9.67 -19.02
C LYS A 73 10.12 -8.48 -19.97
N LYS A 74 9.15 -7.60 -20.21
CA LYS A 74 9.34 -6.37 -20.99
C LYS A 74 9.93 -5.21 -20.18
N LYS A 75 10.29 -5.43 -18.90
CA LYS A 75 10.92 -4.43 -18.02
C LYS A 75 10.15 -3.11 -18.02
N ILE A 76 8.89 -3.16 -17.59
CA ILE A 76 8.01 -2.00 -17.57
C ILE A 76 8.59 -0.90 -16.66
N ILE A 77 8.79 0.29 -17.22
CA ILE A 77 9.42 1.42 -16.53
C ILE A 77 8.38 2.34 -15.89
N ASP A 78 7.24 2.57 -16.53
CA ASP A 78 6.19 3.47 -16.09
C ASP A 78 4.79 2.98 -16.53
N ILE A 79 3.78 3.26 -15.72
CA ILE A 79 2.37 2.90 -15.90
C ILE A 79 1.51 4.13 -15.58
N ALA A 80 0.57 4.46 -16.46
CA ALA A 80 -0.43 5.49 -16.24
C ALA A 80 -1.82 4.95 -16.49
N PHE A 81 -2.83 5.58 -15.91
CA PHE A 81 -4.22 5.14 -16.00
C PHE A 81 -5.17 6.33 -16.05
N GLY A 82 -6.34 6.18 -16.66
CA GLY A 82 -7.37 7.20 -16.71
C GLY A 82 -8.71 6.79 -16.09
N SER A 83 -9.75 7.60 -16.31
CA SER A 83 -11.11 7.39 -15.81
C SER A 83 -11.94 6.42 -16.66
N GLY A 84 -12.74 5.56 -16.01
CA GLY A 84 -13.37 4.39 -16.64
C GLY A 84 -12.27 3.51 -17.23
N PRO A 85 -11.50 2.81 -16.40
CA PRO A 85 -10.05 2.79 -16.53
C PRO A 85 -9.55 2.26 -17.88
N HIS A 86 -8.67 3.07 -18.48
CA HIS A 86 -7.72 2.65 -19.49
C HIS A 86 -6.34 2.74 -18.89
N VAL A 87 -5.41 1.90 -19.34
CA VAL A 87 -4.06 1.82 -18.80
C VAL A 87 -3.06 1.91 -19.93
N LEU A 88 -1.98 2.64 -19.70
CA LEU A 88 -0.79 2.69 -20.53
C LEU A 88 0.38 2.13 -19.74
N ALA A 89 1.21 1.31 -20.38
CA ALA A 89 2.49 0.87 -19.83
C ALA A 89 3.59 1.09 -20.85
N VAL A 90 4.77 1.51 -20.39
CA VAL A 90 5.95 1.67 -21.26
C VAL A 90 7.07 0.71 -20.83
N SER A 91 7.67 0.02 -21.80
CA SER A 91 8.81 -0.88 -21.59
C SER A 91 10.15 -0.13 -21.54
N SER A 92 11.22 -0.78 -21.08
CA SER A 92 12.58 -0.21 -21.13
C SER A 92 13.08 0.08 -22.54
N ASP A 93 12.53 -0.63 -23.53
CA ASP A 93 12.83 -0.45 -24.96
C ASP A 93 12.09 0.75 -25.56
N GLY A 94 11.18 1.36 -24.78
CA GLY A 94 10.40 2.53 -25.16
C GLY A 94 9.11 2.22 -25.93
N GLU A 95 8.66 0.95 -25.91
CA GLU A 95 7.39 0.54 -26.49
C GLU A 95 6.22 0.89 -25.57
N ILE A 96 5.12 1.41 -26.11
CA ILE A 96 3.90 1.70 -25.35
C ILE A 96 2.85 0.62 -25.60
N TYR A 97 2.30 0.09 -24.52
CA TYR A 97 1.16 -0.82 -24.51
C TYR A 97 -0.07 -0.12 -23.94
N SER A 98 -1.24 -0.42 -24.49
CA SER A 98 -2.52 0.13 -24.01
C SER A 98 -3.64 -0.92 -23.96
N TRP A 99 -4.52 -0.80 -22.96
CA TRP A 99 -5.72 -1.62 -22.81
C TRP A 99 -6.77 -0.95 -21.90
N GLY A 100 -7.93 -1.59 -21.76
CA GLY A 100 -9.06 -1.10 -20.97
C GLY A 100 -10.09 -0.35 -21.82
N HIS A 101 -10.77 0.61 -21.22
CA HIS A 101 -11.81 1.40 -21.91
C HIS A 101 -11.25 2.18 -23.11
N ASN A 102 -12.03 2.30 -24.19
CA ASN A 102 -11.61 3.01 -25.40
C ASN A 102 -12.70 3.87 -26.05
N GLY A 103 -13.79 4.20 -25.34
CA GLY A 103 -14.95 4.89 -25.94
C GLY A 103 -14.63 6.25 -26.60
N TYR A 104 -13.51 6.87 -26.24
CA TYR A 104 -13.03 8.14 -26.80
C TYR A 104 -11.68 8.02 -27.50
N CYS A 105 -11.31 6.79 -27.89
CA CYS A 105 -10.07 6.45 -28.59
C CYS A 105 -8.78 6.61 -27.78
N GLN A 106 -8.87 6.60 -26.44
CA GLN A 106 -7.73 6.75 -25.52
C GLN A 106 -6.66 5.64 -25.58
N LEU A 107 -6.93 4.51 -26.26
CA LEU A 107 -5.93 3.47 -26.51
C LEU A 107 -5.00 3.80 -27.68
N GLY A 108 -5.34 4.75 -28.55
CA GLY A 108 -4.43 5.19 -29.61
C GLY A 108 -4.20 4.15 -30.72
N ASN A 109 -5.07 3.15 -30.81
CA ASN A 109 -4.98 2.02 -31.74
C ASN A 109 -5.75 2.23 -33.06
N GLY A 110 -6.21 3.45 -33.33
CA GLY A 110 -7.00 3.78 -34.52
C GLY A 110 -8.50 3.51 -34.40
N GLY A 111 -8.96 2.90 -33.29
CA GLY A 111 -10.36 2.59 -33.05
C GLY A 111 -10.88 3.10 -31.70
N SER A 112 -12.14 2.79 -31.41
CA SER A 112 -12.83 3.13 -30.16
C SER A 112 -13.34 1.89 -29.40
N THR A 113 -12.83 0.71 -29.75
CA THR A 113 -13.21 -0.56 -29.13
C THR A 113 -12.38 -0.83 -27.88
N GLN A 114 -13.04 -1.30 -26.82
CA GLN A 114 -12.39 -1.67 -25.56
C GLN A 114 -11.30 -2.72 -25.79
N GLY A 115 -10.15 -2.54 -25.15
CA GLY A 115 -9.01 -3.47 -25.21
C GLY A 115 -9.02 -4.44 -24.04
N LEU A 116 -9.17 -5.74 -24.31
CA LEU A 116 -9.21 -6.77 -23.25
C LEU A 116 -7.82 -7.14 -22.71
N SER A 117 -6.78 -6.92 -23.50
CA SER A 117 -5.38 -7.21 -23.18
C SER A 117 -4.47 -6.09 -23.67
N PRO A 118 -3.28 -5.91 -23.08
CA PRO A 118 -2.29 -4.96 -23.56
C PRO A 118 -1.98 -5.16 -25.03
N SER A 119 -2.08 -4.07 -25.79
CA SER A 119 -1.76 -4.05 -27.21
C SER A 119 -0.71 -2.98 -27.49
N LEU A 120 0.29 -3.31 -28.30
CA LEU A 120 1.35 -2.39 -28.71
C LEU A 120 0.74 -1.26 -29.56
N ILE A 121 1.05 -0.01 -29.22
CA ILE A 121 0.69 1.14 -30.06
C ILE A 121 1.68 1.24 -31.22
N ASN A 122 1.28 0.76 -32.38
CA ASN A 122 2.14 0.58 -33.57
C ASN A 122 2.04 1.72 -34.61
N THR A 123 1.61 2.92 -34.20
CA THR A 123 1.35 4.05 -35.11
C THR A 123 2.42 5.15 -35.00
N ASN A 124 2.06 6.43 -34.92
CA ASN A 124 2.97 7.59 -35.07
C ASN A 124 4.08 7.70 -34.00
N VAL A 125 4.06 6.83 -32.98
CA VAL A 125 5.05 6.72 -31.90
C VAL A 125 5.95 5.48 -32.07
N LEU A 126 5.70 4.64 -33.09
CA LEU A 126 6.49 3.45 -33.36
C LEU A 126 7.95 3.82 -33.68
N GLY A 127 8.89 3.11 -33.08
CA GLY A 127 10.32 3.36 -33.24
C GLY A 127 10.86 4.57 -32.46
N LYS A 128 9.99 5.28 -31.72
CA LYS A 128 10.42 6.30 -30.75
C LYS A 128 10.64 5.65 -29.40
N LYS A 129 11.70 6.07 -28.71
CA LYS A 129 11.97 5.60 -27.35
C LYS A 129 11.17 6.41 -26.34
N VAL A 130 10.05 5.88 -25.90
CA VAL A 130 9.17 6.53 -24.91
C VAL A 130 9.72 6.31 -23.50
N THR A 131 9.68 7.34 -22.66
CA THR A 131 10.24 7.30 -21.30
C THR A 131 9.20 7.54 -20.21
N LYS A 132 8.09 8.22 -20.51
CA LYS A 132 7.00 8.48 -19.56
C LYS A 132 5.64 8.46 -20.25
N VAL A 133 4.62 8.08 -19.51
CA VAL A 133 3.22 8.13 -19.95
C VAL A 133 2.38 8.88 -18.91
N ALA A 134 1.31 9.53 -19.36
CA ALA A 134 0.35 10.16 -18.47
C ALA A 134 -1.06 10.04 -19.05
N CYS A 135 -2.06 9.94 -18.18
CA CYS A 135 -3.46 9.77 -18.55
C CYS A 135 -4.31 10.78 -17.79
N GLY A 136 -5.26 11.40 -18.50
CA GLY A 136 -6.37 12.10 -17.86
C GLY A 136 -7.61 11.20 -17.81
N SER A 137 -8.80 11.79 -17.85
CA SER A 137 -10.04 11.01 -17.83
C SER A 137 -10.13 10.02 -19.00
N HIS A 138 -10.05 10.53 -20.22
CA HIS A 138 -10.18 9.76 -21.45
C HIS A 138 -9.21 10.22 -22.53
N HIS A 139 -8.06 10.76 -22.13
CA HIS A 139 -6.98 11.13 -23.04
C HIS A 139 -5.65 10.68 -22.47
N SER A 140 -4.69 10.51 -23.38
CA SER A 140 -3.41 9.86 -23.14
C SER A 140 -2.29 10.72 -23.66
N MET A 141 -1.15 10.69 -22.97
CA MET A 141 0.08 11.38 -23.35
C MET A 141 1.28 10.46 -23.20
N ALA A 142 2.26 10.67 -24.07
CA ALA A 142 3.57 10.03 -24.02
C ALA A 142 4.68 11.05 -24.24
N LEU A 143 5.78 10.87 -23.52
CA LEU A 143 7.00 11.67 -23.64
C LEU A 143 8.13 10.77 -24.14
N THR A 144 8.79 11.16 -25.24
CA THR A 144 9.96 10.45 -25.76
C THR A 144 11.25 10.91 -25.11
N GLN A 145 12.32 10.10 -25.23
CA GLN A 145 13.67 10.44 -24.78
C GLN A 145 14.20 11.73 -25.44
N ASP A 146 13.74 12.03 -26.66
CA ASP A 146 14.10 13.26 -27.40
C ASP A 146 13.28 14.49 -26.94
N GLY A 147 12.44 14.33 -25.91
CA GLY A 147 11.57 15.39 -25.40
C GLY A 147 10.34 15.69 -26.25
N GLU A 148 9.99 14.80 -27.19
CA GLU A 148 8.77 14.95 -28.01
C GLU A 148 7.54 14.48 -27.24
N ILE A 149 6.47 15.27 -27.32
CA ILE A 149 5.18 14.95 -26.69
C ILE A 149 4.21 14.44 -27.75
N TYR A 150 3.57 13.32 -27.45
CA TYR A 150 2.47 12.76 -28.23
C TYR A 150 1.22 12.69 -27.34
N ALA A 151 0.06 13.02 -27.91
CA ALA A 151 -1.21 12.95 -27.20
C ALA A 151 -2.32 12.38 -28.10
N TRP A 152 -3.31 11.71 -27.49
CA TRP A 152 -4.46 11.12 -28.20
C TRP A 152 -5.65 10.88 -27.27
N GLY A 153 -6.77 10.41 -27.83
CA GLY A 153 -8.03 10.16 -27.13
C GLY A 153 -9.01 11.33 -27.21
N GLN A 154 -9.78 11.54 -26.14
CA GLN A 154 -10.80 12.58 -26.05
C GLN A 154 -10.19 13.97 -26.21
N ASN A 155 -10.84 14.84 -27.00
CA ASN A 155 -10.29 16.17 -27.30
C ASN A 155 -11.33 17.30 -27.32
N ASN A 156 -12.51 17.09 -26.75
CA ASN A 156 -13.60 18.09 -26.77
C ASN A 156 -13.23 19.47 -26.19
N CYS A 157 -12.22 19.55 -25.32
CA CYS A 157 -11.71 20.79 -24.74
C CYS A 157 -10.34 21.18 -25.29
N GLY A 158 -9.79 20.44 -26.25
CA GLY A 158 -8.47 20.68 -26.80
C GLY A 158 -7.32 20.00 -26.04
N GLN A 159 -7.61 19.06 -25.15
CA GLN A 159 -6.62 18.39 -24.28
C GLN A 159 -5.57 17.55 -25.03
N VAL A 160 -5.75 17.29 -26.33
CA VAL A 160 -4.71 16.66 -27.17
C VAL A 160 -3.69 17.69 -27.68
N GLY A 161 -3.99 18.99 -27.64
CA GLY A 161 -3.06 20.04 -28.07
C GLY A 161 -2.85 20.10 -29.59
N SER A 162 -3.83 19.62 -30.35
CA SER A 162 -3.76 19.46 -31.81
C SER A 162 -4.21 20.70 -32.61
N GLY A 163 -4.64 21.77 -31.93
CA GLY A 163 -5.31 22.91 -32.54
C GLY A 163 -6.76 22.66 -32.93
N THR A 164 -7.30 21.49 -32.62
CA THR A 164 -8.69 21.08 -32.92
C THR A 164 -9.36 20.56 -31.65
N THR A 165 -10.67 20.31 -31.73
CA THR A 165 -11.45 19.70 -30.63
C THR A 165 -11.99 18.29 -30.96
N THR A 166 -11.49 17.69 -32.04
CA THR A 166 -11.87 16.34 -32.48
C THR A 166 -10.98 15.30 -31.81
N ASN A 167 -11.60 14.22 -31.28
CA ASN A 167 -10.88 13.08 -30.70
C ASN A 167 -9.81 12.56 -31.68
N GLN A 168 -8.67 12.16 -31.14
CA GLN A 168 -7.56 11.65 -31.93
C GLN A 168 -7.42 10.15 -31.69
N PRO A 169 -7.69 9.29 -32.68
CA PRO A 169 -7.66 7.84 -32.49
C PRO A 169 -6.26 7.23 -32.49
N THR A 170 -5.25 8.01 -32.85
CA THR A 170 -3.84 7.63 -32.82
C THR A 170 -3.00 8.73 -32.18
N PRO A 171 -1.86 8.41 -31.54
CA PRO A 171 -0.89 9.38 -31.05
C PRO A 171 -0.61 10.48 -32.07
N LYS A 172 -0.78 11.74 -31.66
CA LYS A 172 -0.45 12.90 -32.47
C LYS A 172 0.63 13.72 -31.78
N LYS A 173 1.68 14.06 -32.53
CA LYS A 173 2.76 14.90 -32.00
C LYS A 173 2.23 16.32 -31.72
N VAL A 174 2.51 16.82 -30.53
CA VAL A 174 2.10 18.16 -30.06
C VAL A 174 3.15 19.18 -30.50
N MET A 175 2.96 19.78 -31.68
CA MET A 175 3.95 20.68 -32.30
C MET A 175 3.72 22.17 -32.01
N ALA A 176 2.46 22.59 -31.85
CA ALA A 176 2.12 24.01 -31.77
C ALA A 176 2.76 24.67 -30.54
N VAL A 177 3.44 25.82 -30.75
CA VAL A 177 4.12 26.65 -29.74
C VAL A 177 5.34 26.00 -29.06
N ILE A 178 5.29 24.70 -28.76
CA ILE A 178 6.39 23.93 -28.19
C ILE A 178 7.50 23.72 -29.24
N GLY A 179 7.14 23.49 -30.50
CA GLY A 179 8.09 23.38 -31.61
C GLY A 179 9.11 22.25 -31.39
N SER A 180 10.39 22.63 -31.31
CA SER A 180 11.53 21.73 -31.06
C SER A 180 12.07 21.83 -29.61
N LYS A 181 11.33 22.44 -28.68
CA LYS A 181 11.73 22.49 -27.27
C LYS A 181 11.71 21.08 -26.67
N MET A 182 12.67 20.82 -25.78
CA MET A 182 12.80 19.54 -25.10
C MET A 182 11.95 19.52 -23.83
N ALA A 183 10.91 18.69 -23.82
CA ALA A 183 10.12 18.43 -22.62
C ALA A 183 10.80 17.37 -21.74
N ILE A 184 10.74 17.55 -20.42
CA ILE A 184 11.32 16.62 -19.41
C ILE A 184 10.24 15.97 -18.53
N SER A 185 9.03 16.54 -18.53
CA SER A 185 7.88 15.98 -17.81
C SER A 185 6.56 16.30 -18.50
N ILE A 186 5.60 15.40 -18.32
CA ILE A 186 4.21 15.54 -18.75
C ILE A 186 3.31 15.23 -17.55
N ALA A 187 2.16 15.90 -17.47
CA ALA A 187 1.15 15.65 -16.45
C ALA A 187 -0.24 15.89 -17.02
N CYS A 188 -1.21 15.07 -16.62
CA CYS A 188 -2.60 15.23 -17.01
C CYS A 188 -3.45 15.58 -15.79
N GLY A 189 -4.33 16.56 -15.93
CA GLY A 189 -5.54 16.65 -15.10
C GLY A 189 -6.63 15.77 -15.69
N GLN A 190 -7.88 15.89 -15.23
CA GLN A 190 -8.98 15.14 -15.84
C GLN A 190 -9.15 15.46 -17.33
N THR A 191 -9.21 16.75 -17.68
CA THR A 191 -9.51 17.23 -19.05
C THR A 191 -8.53 18.28 -19.53
N SER A 192 -7.35 18.35 -18.90
CA SER A 192 -6.27 19.28 -19.20
C SER A 192 -4.94 18.56 -19.23
N SER A 193 -3.99 19.13 -19.95
CA SER A 193 -2.64 18.59 -20.12
C SER A 193 -1.62 19.67 -19.84
N MET A 194 -0.49 19.24 -19.28
CA MET A 194 0.60 20.09 -18.86
C MET A 194 1.93 19.45 -19.25
N CYS A 195 2.93 20.26 -19.55
CA CYS A 195 4.29 19.80 -19.64
C CYS A 195 5.30 20.80 -19.09
N LEU A 196 6.43 20.25 -18.68
CA LEU A 196 7.60 20.97 -18.18
C LEU A 196 8.73 20.81 -19.19
N MET A 197 9.29 21.93 -19.61
CA MET A 197 10.45 22.00 -20.50
C MET A 197 11.76 21.91 -19.71
N GLU A 198 12.84 21.49 -20.37
CA GLU A 198 14.18 21.40 -19.78
C GLU A 198 14.67 22.73 -19.20
N ASN A 199 14.30 23.85 -19.80
CA ASN A 199 14.62 25.20 -19.33
C ASN A 199 13.73 25.70 -18.17
N GLY A 200 12.88 24.83 -17.61
CA GLY A 200 11.96 25.14 -16.52
C GLY A 200 10.65 25.81 -16.93
N GLU A 201 10.40 26.05 -18.23
CA GLU A 201 9.16 26.64 -18.70
C GLU A 201 7.97 25.65 -18.61
N VAL A 202 6.81 26.14 -18.18
CA VAL A 202 5.58 25.35 -18.08
C VAL A 202 4.59 25.74 -19.18
N TYR A 203 4.01 24.73 -19.81
CA TYR A 203 2.98 24.86 -20.84
C TYR A 203 1.74 24.05 -20.48
N GLY A 204 0.55 24.63 -20.72
CA GLY A 204 -0.74 23.99 -20.47
C GLY A 204 -1.71 24.11 -21.63
N TRP A 205 -2.56 23.10 -21.81
CA TRP A 205 -3.65 23.09 -22.79
C TRP A 205 -4.83 22.20 -22.36
N GLY A 206 -5.95 22.30 -23.09
CA GLY A 206 -7.19 21.62 -22.80
C GLY A 206 -8.20 22.48 -22.03
N TYR A 207 -8.97 21.84 -21.15
CA TYR A 207 -10.01 22.48 -20.37
C TYR A 207 -9.43 23.45 -19.32
N ASN A 208 -10.03 24.64 -19.21
CA ASN A 208 -9.58 25.69 -18.30
C ASN A 208 -10.72 26.33 -17.50
N GLY A 209 -11.89 25.69 -17.40
CA GLY A 209 -13.05 26.29 -16.73
C GLY A 209 -12.82 26.67 -15.26
N ASN A 210 -11.86 26.04 -14.57
CA ASN A 210 -11.48 26.36 -13.19
C ASN A 210 -10.16 27.14 -13.08
N GLY A 211 -9.57 27.56 -14.21
CA GLY A 211 -8.26 28.21 -14.22
C GLY A 211 -7.09 27.22 -14.08
N GLN A 212 -7.31 25.92 -14.27
CA GLN A 212 -6.28 24.89 -14.10
C GLN A 212 -5.09 25.01 -15.06
N LEU A 213 -5.21 25.82 -16.12
CA LEU A 213 -4.08 26.11 -17.02
C LEU A 213 -3.17 27.22 -16.50
N GLY A 214 -3.59 28.00 -15.49
CA GLY A 214 -2.76 29.04 -14.87
C GLY A 214 -2.56 30.30 -15.74
N LEU A 215 -3.38 30.48 -16.78
CA LEU A 215 -3.19 31.51 -17.81
C LEU A 215 -3.78 32.89 -17.46
N GLY A 216 -4.28 33.07 -16.24
CA GLY A 216 -4.96 34.30 -15.81
C GLY A 216 -6.39 34.46 -16.35
N ASN A 217 -6.97 33.40 -16.88
CA ASN A 217 -8.34 33.36 -17.41
C ASN A 217 -8.92 31.94 -17.32
N ASN A 218 -10.18 31.76 -17.72
CA ASN A 218 -10.89 30.47 -17.73
C ASN A 218 -11.16 29.91 -19.15
N VAL A 219 -10.37 30.32 -20.15
CA VAL A 219 -10.58 29.95 -21.55
C VAL A 219 -9.80 28.69 -21.90
N ASN A 220 -10.48 27.70 -22.49
CA ASN A 220 -9.87 26.47 -22.98
C ASN A 220 -8.81 26.76 -24.04
N GLN A 221 -7.75 25.95 -24.09
CA GLN A 221 -6.67 26.12 -25.06
C GLN A 221 -6.53 24.87 -25.92
N PRO A 222 -6.83 24.93 -27.24
CA PRO A 222 -6.64 23.80 -28.14
C PRO A 222 -5.18 23.56 -28.54
N ASN A 223 -4.28 24.48 -28.19
CA ASN A 223 -2.84 24.38 -28.39
C ASN A 223 -2.12 24.66 -27.06
N PRO A 224 -0.89 24.14 -26.87
CA PRO A 224 -0.05 24.51 -25.74
C PRO A 224 0.10 26.02 -25.58
N CYS A 225 -0.13 26.52 -24.37
CA CYS A 225 0.07 27.91 -24.01
C CYS A 225 1.03 28.01 -22.83
N ARG A 226 1.98 28.96 -22.89
CA ARG A 226 2.96 29.18 -21.83
C ARG A 226 2.27 29.83 -20.62
N VAL A 227 2.58 29.33 -19.42
CA VAL A 227 2.18 29.97 -18.16
C VAL A 227 3.09 31.17 -17.89
N GLN A 228 2.70 32.35 -18.39
CA GLN A 228 3.54 33.56 -18.36
C GLN A 228 3.88 34.05 -16.94
N GLN A 229 3.00 33.79 -15.97
CA GLN A 229 3.20 34.18 -14.58
C GLN A 229 4.35 33.44 -13.89
N LEU A 230 4.85 32.34 -14.48
CA LEU A 230 6.05 31.63 -14.01
C LEU A 230 7.32 32.04 -14.78
N GLN A 231 7.27 33.11 -15.58
CA GLN A 231 8.43 33.58 -16.32
C GLN A 231 9.57 33.98 -15.35
N GLY A 232 10.77 33.48 -15.62
CA GLY A 232 11.96 33.73 -14.80
C GLY A 232 12.11 32.79 -13.60
N ILE A 233 11.14 31.89 -13.37
CA ILE A 233 11.22 30.84 -12.34
C ILE A 233 11.53 29.51 -13.03
N ILE A 234 12.55 28.80 -12.55
CA ILE A 234 12.92 27.49 -13.08
C ILE A 234 12.10 26.43 -12.33
N ILE A 235 11.14 25.83 -13.01
CA ILE A 235 10.34 24.73 -12.45
C ILE A 235 11.08 23.40 -12.62
N SER A 236 11.10 22.61 -11.55
CA SER A 236 11.76 21.29 -11.49
C SER A 236 10.77 20.12 -11.42
N GLN A 237 9.58 20.32 -10.85
CA GLN A 237 8.50 19.32 -10.83
C GLN A 237 7.15 19.95 -11.16
N LEU A 238 6.29 19.16 -11.81
CA LEU A 238 4.96 19.57 -12.23
C LEU A 238 4.01 18.38 -12.11
N VAL A 239 2.94 18.52 -11.33
CA VAL A 239 1.91 17.48 -11.14
C VAL A 239 0.52 18.08 -11.25
N CYS A 240 -0.44 17.26 -11.67
CA CYS A 240 -1.83 17.66 -11.83
C CYS A 240 -2.74 16.80 -10.96
N GLY A 241 -3.64 17.46 -10.23
CA GLY A 241 -4.77 16.81 -9.60
C GLY A 241 -6.00 16.80 -10.52
N TYR A 242 -7.18 16.56 -9.96
CA TYR A 242 -8.43 16.48 -10.74
C TYR A 242 -8.65 17.68 -11.68
N ALA A 243 -8.56 18.90 -11.12
CA ALA A 243 -8.70 20.16 -11.85
C ALA A 243 -7.82 21.27 -11.25
N HIS A 244 -6.67 20.90 -10.69
CA HIS A 244 -5.68 21.81 -10.12
C HIS A 244 -4.27 21.35 -10.49
N THR A 245 -3.30 22.25 -10.38
CA THR A 245 -1.91 21.98 -10.75
C THR A 245 -0.98 22.50 -9.66
N LEU A 246 0.08 21.74 -9.40
CA LEU A 246 1.15 22.09 -8.49
C LEU A 246 2.45 22.14 -9.29
N ALA A 247 3.28 23.15 -9.03
CA ALA A 247 4.62 23.26 -9.58
C ALA A 247 5.63 23.57 -8.47
N LEU A 248 6.80 22.94 -8.57
CA LEU A 248 7.91 23.12 -7.63
C LEU A 248 9.06 23.78 -8.36
N SER A 249 9.58 24.90 -7.84
CA SER A 249 10.80 25.50 -8.39
C SER A 249 12.07 24.75 -7.96
N ASP A 250 13.17 24.98 -8.65
CA ASP A 250 14.53 24.57 -8.26
C ASP A 250 14.98 25.18 -6.92
N GLU A 251 14.46 26.35 -6.57
CA GLU A 251 14.60 26.98 -5.24
C GLU A 251 13.78 26.28 -4.14
N GLY A 252 12.91 25.32 -4.50
CA GLY A 252 12.05 24.59 -3.56
C GLY A 252 10.81 25.37 -3.12
N THR A 253 10.38 26.34 -3.92
CA THR A 253 9.12 27.07 -3.71
C THR A 253 7.96 26.31 -4.36
N LEU A 254 6.87 26.12 -3.60
CA LEU A 254 5.62 25.54 -4.09
C LEU A 254 4.68 26.60 -4.67
N TYR A 255 4.26 26.39 -5.92
CA TYR A 255 3.23 27.14 -6.62
C TYR A 255 2.01 26.26 -6.90
N THR A 256 0.80 26.83 -6.77
CA THR A 256 -0.47 26.12 -6.99
C THR A 256 -1.45 26.97 -7.79
N TRP A 257 -2.32 26.35 -8.58
CA TRP A 257 -3.45 27.03 -9.26
C TRP A 257 -4.54 26.05 -9.70
N GLY A 258 -5.68 26.60 -10.15
CA GLY A 258 -6.85 25.86 -10.61
C GLY A 258 -7.99 25.81 -9.60
N ALA A 259 -8.74 24.71 -9.61
CA ALA A 259 -9.87 24.48 -8.73
C ALA A 259 -9.43 24.39 -7.26
N ASN A 260 -10.22 24.95 -6.34
CA ASN A 260 -9.92 25.00 -4.91
C ASN A 260 -11.13 24.72 -3.99
N SER A 261 -12.23 24.17 -4.52
CA SER A 261 -13.47 23.96 -3.75
C SER A 261 -13.30 23.12 -2.48
N TYR A 262 -12.26 22.28 -2.41
CA TYR A 262 -11.91 21.46 -1.26
C TYR A 262 -10.66 21.95 -0.50
N GLY A 263 -10.07 23.08 -0.90
CA GLY A 263 -8.85 23.60 -0.30
C GLY A 263 -7.56 23.03 -0.89
N GLN A 264 -7.63 22.33 -2.03
CA GLN A 264 -6.49 21.64 -2.68
C GLN A 264 -5.37 22.56 -3.17
N LEU A 265 -5.54 23.89 -3.10
CA LEU A 265 -4.45 24.82 -3.36
C LEU A 265 -3.64 25.18 -2.10
N GLY A 266 -4.14 24.86 -0.90
CA GLY A 266 -3.41 25.11 0.36
C GLY A 266 -3.32 26.58 0.76
N THR A 267 -4.17 27.45 0.19
CA THR A 267 -4.14 28.92 0.33
C THR A 267 -4.92 29.46 1.54
N GLY A 268 -5.37 28.59 2.45
CA GLY A 268 -6.19 28.95 3.60
C GLY A 268 -7.66 29.23 3.28
N ASN A 269 -8.06 29.14 2.02
CA ASN A 269 -9.42 29.39 1.55
C ASN A 269 -9.86 28.38 0.48
N LYS A 270 -11.06 28.57 -0.11
CA LYS A 270 -11.65 27.70 -1.13
C LYS A 270 -11.83 28.37 -2.50
N ALA A 271 -11.19 29.52 -2.72
CA ALA A 271 -11.31 30.26 -3.97
C ALA A 271 -10.38 29.67 -5.05
N ASN A 272 -10.94 29.40 -6.23
CA ASN A 272 -10.17 28.99 -7.40
C ASN A 272 -9.12 30.06 -7.76
N GLN A 273 -7.99 29.63 -8.31
CA GLN A 273 -6.93 30.53 -8.74
C GLN A 273 -6.67 30.33 -10.23
N VAL A 274 -6.86 31.38 -11.02
CA VAL A 274 -6.62 31.33 -12.48
C VAL A 274 -5.17 31.56 -12.86
N SER A 275 -4.33 31.92 -11.88
CA SER A 275 -2.89 32.11 -12.03
C SER A 275 -2.14 31.42 -10.89
N PRO A 276 -0.89 30.98 -11.13
CA PRO A 276 -0.01 30.43 -10.09
C PRO A 276 0.10 31.35 -8.89
N ILE A 277 -0.12 30.79 -7.69
CA ILE A 277 0.10 31.46 -6.41
C ILE A 277 1.16 30.70 -5.60
N LYS A 278 2.04 31.44 -4.92
CA LYS A 278 3.04 30.89 -4.01
C LYS A 278 2.39 30.50 -2.69
N VAL A 279 2.61 29.27 -2.23
CA VAL A 279 1.97 28.74 -1.00
C VAL A 279 2.98 28.51 0.12
N MET A 280 4.18 28.02 -0.21
CA MET A 280 5.23 27.72 0.78
C MET A 280 6.55 28.35 0.35
N ALA A 281 7.12 29.16 1.24
CA ALA A 281 8.36 29.91 1.04
C ALA A 281 9.44 29.64 2.11
N ASN A 282 9.01 29.27 3.31
CA ASN A 282 9.87 29.27 4.50
C ASN A 282 10.61 27.95 4.73
N GLU A 283 10.15 26.87 4.09
CA GLU A 283 10.79 25.55 4.10
C GLU A 283 10.96 25.10 2.65
N ARG A 284 12.12 24.51 2.33
CA ARG A 284 12.41 24.02 0.98
C ARG A 284 11.61 22.74 0.73
N VAL A 285 10.70 22.80 -0.24
CA VAL A 285 9.97 21.62 -0.73
C VAL A 285 10.85 20.85 -1.72
N VAL A 286 10.86 19.52 -1.60
CA VAL A 286 11.66 18.61 -2.45
C VAL A 286 10.80 17.66 -3.29
N GLU A 287 9.55 17.45 -2.91
CA GLU A 287 8.59 16.61 -3.65
C GLU A 287 7.19 17.20 -3.58
N ILE A 288 6.46 17.13 -4.68
CA ILE A 288 5.03 17.47 -4.78
C ILE A 288 4.26 16.30 -5.38
N ALA A 289 3.02 16.10 -4.93
CA ALA A 289 2.20 14.99 -5.37
C ALA A 289 0.74 15.40 -5.53
N ALA A 290 0.14 15.01 -6.66
CA ALA A 290 -1.25 15.18 -7.01
C ALA A 290 -1.67 14.07 -7.98
N SER A 291 -2.93 13.63 -7.92
CA SER A 291 -3.48 12.64 -8.84
C SER A 291 -4.71 13.20 -9.54
N HIS A 292 -4.80 13.00 -10.85
CA HIS A 292 -5.94 13.41 -11.68
C HIS A 292 -7.29 12.81 -11.22
N TYR A 293 -7.28 11.78 -10.36
CA TYR A 293 -8.49 11.21 -9.77
C TYR A 293 -8.99 11.94 -8.52
N ALA A 294 -8.15 12.74 -7.87
CA ALA A 294 -8.41 13.23 -6.53
C ALA A 294 -8.26 14.75 -6.41
N HIS A 295 -8.92 15.28 -5.38
CA HIS A 295 -8.82 16.67 -4.95
C HIS A 295 -7.86 16.84 -3.75
N ILE A 296 -6.92 15.91 -3.56
CA ILE A 296 -5.90 15.97 -2.52
C ILE A 296 -4.56 16.36 -3.14
N SER A 297 -3.75 17.05 -2.35
CA SER A 297 -2.39 17.45 -2.67
C SER A 297 -1.48 17.10 -1.51
N ALA A 298 -0.23 16.76 -1.81
CA ALA A 298 0.79 16.53 -0.81
C ALA A 298 2.13 17.13 -1.24
N ALA A 299 2.97 17.41 -0.25
CA ALA A 299 4.34 17.85 -0.46
C ALA A 299 5.25 17.31 0.64
N MET A 300 6.53 17.12 0.32
CA MET A 300 7.56 16.76 1.28
C MET A 300 8.65 17.82 1.27
N THR A 301 9.13 18.19 2.46
CA THR A 301 10.22 19.16 2.64
C THR A 301 11.58 18.46 2.75
N GLU A 302 12.65 19.23 2.65
CA GLU A 302 14.03 18.73 2.78
C GLU A 302 14.32 18.07 4.14
N THR A 303 13.56 18.40 5.18
CA THR A 303 13.65 17.79 6.52
C THR A 303 12.95 16.42 6.60
N GLY A 304 12.26 16.00 5.54
CA GLY A 304 11.45 14.79 5.50
C GLY A 304 10.03 14.98 6.05
N GLN A 305 9.63 16.18 6.45
CA GLN A 305 8.27 16.44 6.90
C GLN A 305 7.30 16.42 5.70
N VAL A 306 6.30 15.54 5.76
CA VAL A 306 5.24 15.40 4.75
C VAL A 306 4.00 16.18 5.16
N TYR A 307 3.47 16.99 4.23
CA TYR A 307 2.24 17.77 4.37
C TYR A 307 1.16 17.23 3.42
N MET A 308 -0.11 17.38 3.83
CA MET A 308 -1.27 17.07 3.00
C MET A 308 -2.34 18.17 3.11
N TRP A 309 -3.11 18.40 2.05
CA TRP A 309 -4.23 19.34 2.03
C TRP A 309 -5.20 19.02 0.88
N GLY A 310 -6.34 19.72 0.83
CA GLY A 310 -7.44 19.43 -0.09
C GLY A 310 -8.48 18.50 0.51
N GLN A 311 -9.02 17.58 -0.29
CA GLN A 311 -10.04 16.62 0.16
C GLN A 311 -9.38 15.39 0.80
N CYS A 312 -9.28 15.37 2.13
CA CYS A 312 -8.69 14.28 2.90
C CYS A 312 -9.79 13.49 3.62
N ARG A 313 -10.05 12.23 3.21
CA ARG A 313 -11.14 11.38 3.77
C ARG A 313 -12.50 12.09 3.89
N GLY A 314 -12.86 12.87 2.87
CA GLY A 314 -14.11 13.63 2.83
C GLY A 314 -14.09 14.97 3.58
N GLN A 315 -13.02 15.28 4.32
CA GLN A 315 -12.83 16.59 4.93
C GLN A 315 -12.08 17.54 3.99
N SER A 316 -12.40 18.83 4.08
CA SER A 316 -11.75 19.88 3.31
C SER A 316 -10.70 20.58 4.17
N ILE A 317 -9.44 20.37 3.84
CA ILE A 317 -8.27 20.92 4.51
C ILE A 317 -7.71 22.04 3.62
N THR A 318 -7.86 23.30 4.05
CA THR A 318 -7.53 24.47 3.20
C THR A 318 -6.12 24.98 3.35
N SER A 319 -5.37 24.52 4.35
CA SER A 319 -3.97 24.90 4.63
C SER A 319 -3.11 23.65 4.74
N LEU A 320 -1.81 23.78 4.55
CA LEU A 320 -0.89 22.64 4.64
C LEU A 320 -0.95 22.01 6.04
N TYR A 321 -1.32 20.73 6.10
CA TYR A 321 -1.43 19.99 7.35
C TYR A 321 -0.26 19.01 7.49
N PRO A 322 0.58 19.13 8.55
CA PRO A 322 1.70 18.23 8.75
C PRO A 322 1.24 16.83 9.15
N THR A 323 1.91 15.82 8.61
CA THR A 323 1.60 14.40 8.86
C THR A 323 2.77 13.68 9.52
N LYS A 324 2.56 12.43 9.97
CA LYS A 324 3.62 11.56 10.47
C LYS A 324 4.13 10.57 9.40
N PHE A 325 3.76 10.78 8.15
CA PHE A 325 4.11 9.90 7.05
C PHE A 325 5.55 10.12 6.57
N SER A 326 6.16 9.06 6.04
CA SER A 326 7.53 9.10 5.53
C SER A 326 7.63 9.41 4.03
N SER A 327 6.51 9.34 3.31
CA SER A 327 6.44 9.66 1.88
C SER A 327 5.07 10.23 1.51
N THR A 328 5.02 10.94 0.38
CA THR A 328 3.76 11.45 -0.18
C THR A 328 2.84 10.32 -0.63
N ASP A 329 3.38 9.18 -1.08
CA ASP A 329 2.60 8.01 -1.50
C ASP A 329 1.72 7.45 -0.37
N GLU A 330 2.19 7.51 0.90
CA GLU A 330 1.39 7.08 2.06
C GLU A 330 0.17 7.98 2.31
N VAL A 331 0.26 9.27 1.96
CA VAL A 331 -0.87 10.21 2.01
C VAL A 331 -1.95 9.75 1.04
N PHE A 332 -1.57 9.37 -0.18
CA PHE A 332 -2.52 8.91 -1.19
C PHE A 332 -3.14 7.56 -0.84
N ALA A 333 -2.35 6.62 -0.32
CA ALA A 333 -2.87 5.33 0.16
C ALA A 333 -3.89 5.49 1.31
N SER A 334 -3.68 6.46 2.22
CA SER A 334 -4.43 6.54 3.48
C SER A 334 -5.56 7.59 3.50
N PHE A 335 -5.40 8.69 2.74
CA PHE A 335 -6.27 9.87 2.83
C PHE A 335 -6.90 10.32 1.50
N SER A 336 -6.41 9.83 0.36
CA SER A 336 -7.05 10.10 -0.93
C SER A 336 -8.37 9.34 -1.04
N SER A 337 -9.32 9.92 -1.77
CA SER A 337 -10.59 9.28 -2.11
C SER A 337 -10.82 9.47 -3.62
N PRO A 338 -10.62 8.43 -4.46
CA PRO A 338 -10.17 7.07 -4.10
C PRO A 338 -8.68 6.97 -3.70
N PRO A 339 -8.26 5.91 -2.97
CA PRO A 339 -6.86 5.64 -2.67
C PRO A 339 -6.17 5.09 -3.93
N VAL A 340 -5.59 5.98 -4.74
CA VAL A 340 -4.88 5.64 -5.98
C VAL A 340 -3.48 6.21 -5.97
N THR A 341 -2.55 5.53 -6.65
CA THR A 341 -1.17 6.00 -6.79
C THR A 341 -1.12 7.28 -7.64
N TRP A 342 -0.30 8.25 -7.27
CA TRP A 342 -0.08 9.47 -8.06
C TRP A 342 1.06 9.32 -9.08
N ARG A 343 1.90 8.28 -8.93
CA ARG A 343 2.98 7.86 -9.83
C ARG A 343 3.12 6.34 -9.78
N THR A 344 3.81 5.74 -10.75
CA THR A 344 4.30 4.36 -10.61
C THR A 344 5.26 4.30 -9.43
N TYR A 345 4.86 3.65 -8.34
CA TYR A 345 5.67 3.61 -7.13
C TYR A 345 6.66 2.44 -7.21
N SER A 346 7.95 2.75 -7.10
CA SER A 346 9.01 1.74 -7.01
C SER A 346 9.36 1.52 -5.55
N ILE A 347 9.28 0.28 -5.09
CA ILE A 347 9.57 -0.09 -3.71
C ILE A 347 11.08 -0.28 -3.61
N ASP A 348 11.79 0.71 -3.06
CA ASP A 348 13.21 0.58 -2.78
C ASP A 348 13.41 -0.28 -1.54
N ARG A 349 13.59 -1.60 -1.71
CA ARG A 349 13.88 -2.53 -0.61
C ARG A 349 15.38 -2.60 -0.40
N GLN A 350 15.92 -1.69 0.41
CA GLN A 350 17.21 -1.98 1.02
C GLN A 350 17.06 -3.23 1.90
N LYS A 351 18.01 -4.18 1.81
CA LYS A 351 18.10 -5.28 2.79
C LYS A 351 18.20 -4.64 4.18
N GLY A 352 17.16 -4.83 4.99
CA GLY A 352 16.95 -4.10 6.25
C GLY A 352 15.93 -2.97 6.18
N ALA A 353 14.75 -3.27 5.61
CA ALA A 353 13.66 -2.31 5.42
C ALA A 353 13.20 -1.64 6.72
N SER A 354 13.32 -2.34 7.85
CA SER A 354 13.20 -1.79 9.18
C SER A 354 14.03 -2.60 10.17
N VAL A 355 14.46 -1.97 11.27
CA VAL A 355 15.15 -2.66 12.38
C VAL A 355 14.35 -3.86 12.87
N LEU A 356 13.00 -3.78 12.85
CA LEU A 356 12.12 -4.88 13.24
C LEU A 356 12.20 -6.07 12.28
N ASP A 357 12.28 -5.82 10.97
CA ASP A 357 12.40 -6.89 9.97
C ASP A 357 13.76 -7.60 10.08
N ASP A 358 14.83 -6.85 10.33
CA ASP A 358 16.16 -7.41 10.54
C ASP A 358 16.23 -8.23 11.83
N ILE A 359 15.65 -7.71 12.91
CA ILE A 359 15.53 -8.47 14.17
C ILE A 359 14.71 -9.74 13.94
N THR A 360 13.57 -9.66 13.26
CA THR A 360 12.72 -10.83 12.98
C THR A 360 13.47 -11.90 12.18
N ARG A 361 14.26 -11.49 11.18
CA ARG A 361 15.07 -12.40 10.35
C ARG A 361 16.24 -13.03 11.11
N SER A 362 16.74 -12.35 12.14
CA SER A 362 17.83 -12.86 12.97
C SER A 362 17.39 -13.97 13.94
N PHE A 363 16.09 -14.25 14.07
CA PHE A 363 15.61 -15.33 14.94
C PHE A 363 16.03 -16.72 14.41
N ASP A 364 16.58 -17.56 15.28
CA ASP A 364 17.09 -18.90 14.98
C ASP A 364 18.24 -18.93 13.94
N ASP A 365 19.02 -17.84 13.86
CA ASP A 365 20.20 -17.73 12.99
C ASP A 365 21.51 -18.15 13.73
N PRO A 366 22.20 -19.20 13.27
CA PRO A 366 23.45 -19.65 13.87
C PRO A 366 24.64 -18.69 13.66
N VAL A 367 24.54 -17.72 12.74
CA VAL A 367 25.64 -16.80 12.43
C VAL A 367 25.68 -15.60 13.37
N THR A 368 24.51 -15.06 13.73
CA THR A 368 24.38 -13.81 14.50
C THR A 368 24.13 -14.02 16.00
N SER A 369 23.66 -15.21 16.39
CA SER A 369 23.32 -15.55 17.77
C SER A 369 24.52 -15.60 18.73
N ASP A 370 24.29 -15.16 19.98
CA ASP A 370 25.24 -15.22 21.09
C ASP A 370 24.81 -16.20 22.20
N LEU A 371 23.62 -16.81 22.06
CA LEU A 371 23.05 -17.76 23.00
C LEU A 371 22.26 -18.87 22.29
N LYS A 372 22.26 -20.07 22.87
CA LYS A 372 21.51 -21.22 22.36
C LYS A 372 20.67 -21.85 23.47
N PHE A 373 19.42 -22.21 23.17
CA PHE A 373 18.62 -23.06 24.03
C PHE A 373 18.58 -24.48 23.47
N SER A 374 18.83 -25.47 24.30
CA SER A 374 18.68 -26.90 23.99
C SER A 374 17.37 -27.40 24.58
N VAL A 375 16.40 -27.74 23.73
CA VAL A 375 15.08 -28.25 24.11
C VAL A 375 14.85 -29.56 23.36
N GLU A 376 14.64 -30.66 24.09
CA GLU A 376 14.48 -32.01 23.50
C GLU A 376 15.63 -32.40 22.55
N GLY A 377 16.86 -31.95 22.84
CA GLY A 377 18.04 -32.20 22.01
C GLY A 377 18.13 -31.36 20.72
N ARG A 378 17.22 -30.40 20.53
CA ARG A 378 17.24 -29.44 19.41
C ARG A 378 17.68 -28.06 19.88
N LEU A 379 18.52 -27.41 19.09
CA LEU A 379 19.04 -26.08 19.37
C LEU A 379 18.13 -24.99 18.78
N ILE A 380 17.98 -23.89 19.54
CA ILE A 380 17.33 -22.65 19.10
C ILE A 380 18.32 -21.52 19.30
N HIS A 381 18.63 -20.79 18.24
CA HIS A 381 19.63 -19.72 18.23
C HIS A 381 18.99 -18.35 18.51
N VAL A 382 19.51 -17.62 19.49
CA VAL A 382 18.93 -16.35 19.95
C VAL A 382 20.01 -15.36 20.42
N HIS A 383 19.58 -14.11 20.63
CA HIS A 383 20.37 -12.99 21.09
C HIS A 383 20.01 -12.58 22.53
N LYS A 384 20.98 -12.58 23.45
CA LYS A 384 20.81 -12.19 24.86
C LYS A 384 20.21 -10.79 25.00
N SER A 385 20.68 -9.84 24.18
CA SER A 385 20.24 -8.45 24.20
C SER A 385 18.72 -8.31 24.02
N ILE A 386 18.15 -9.01 23.04
CA ILE A 386 16.71 -8.98 22.75
C ILE A 386 15.92 -9.60 23.91
N LEU A 387 16.40 -10.72 24.46
CA LEU A 387 15.74 -11.39 25.59
C LEU A 387 15.71 -10.51 26.84
N LYS A 388 16.84 -9.86 27.19
CA LYS A 388 16.92 -8.93 28.35
C LYS A 388 16.00 -7.71 28.18
N ILE A 389 15.82 -7.21 26.95
CA ILE A 389 14.94 -6.06 26.66
C ILE A 389 13.46 -6.45 26.76
N ARG A 390 13.11 -7.66 26.31
CA ARG A 390 11.72 -8.05 26.06
C ARG A 390 11.09 -8.90 27.15
N CYS A 391 11.87 -9.45 28.09
CA CYS A 391 11.37 -10.32 29.14
C CYS A 391 12.12 -10.11 30.46
N ASP A 392 11.38 -9.78 31.52
CA ASP A 392 11.94 -9.49 32.85
C ASP A 392 12.61 -10.73 33.47
N HIS A 393 12.11 -11.92 33.17
CA HIS A 393 12.73 -13.19 33.60
C HIS A 393 14.15 -13.30 33.06
N PHE A 394 14.35 -13.10 31.76
CA PHE A 394 15.68 -13.15 31.15
C PHE A 394 16.56 -11.95 31.54
N SER A 395 15.96 -10.77 31.73
CA SER A 395 16.67 -9.62 32.28
C SER A 395 17.28 -9.93 33.64
N SER A 396 16.55 -10.64 34.49
CA SER A 396 17.01 -11.07 35.81
C SER A 396 18.02 -12.22 35.74
N MET A 397 17.76 -13.22 34.88
CA MET A 397 18.61 -14.39 34.67
C MET A 397 20.03 -14.03 34.22
N PHE A 398 20.15 -13.02 33.34
CA PHE A 398 21.44 -12.62 32.77
C PHE A 398 22.07 -11.40 33.47
N GLN A 399 21.81 -11.21 34.76
CA GLN A 399 22.56 -10.24 35.56
C GLN A 399 23.94 -10.82 35.89
N SER A 400 24.95 -9.96 36.02
CA SER A 400 26.39 -10.29 36.21
C SER A 400 26.74 -11.12 37.46
N CYS A 401 25.72 -11.57 38.20
CA CYS A 401 25.81 -12.30 39.46
C CYS A 401 25.53 -13.81 39.28
N TRP A 402 25.11 -14.26 38.09
CA TRP A 402 24.65 -15.62 37.82
C TRP A 402 25.58 -16.37 36.87
N GLU A 403 25.88 -17.65 37.15
CA GLU A 403 26.70 -18.55 36.30
C GLU A 403 26.13 -18.73 34.88
N GLU A 404 24.85 -18.44 34.69
CA GLU A 404 24.13 -18.58 33.42
C GLU A 404 24.51 -17.51 32.39
N ASP A 405 25.09 -16.39 32.81
CA ASP A 405 25.62 -15.38 31.87
C ASP A 405 26.85 -15.89 31.12
N GLU A 406 27.62 -16.83 31.70
CA GLU A 406 28.79 -17.46 31.07
C GLU A 406 28.44 -18.66 30.17
N LYS A 407 27.22 -19.21 30.30
CA LYS A 407 26.79 -20.37 29.51
C LYS A 407 26.38 -19.96 28.09
N GLN A 408 26.98 -20.59 27.09
CA GLN A 408 26.58 -20.45 25.68
C GLN A 408 25.37 -21.32 25.31
N VAL A 409 25.06 -22.35 26.11
CA VAL A 409 23.93 -23.26 25.91
C VAL A 409 23.15 -23.41 27.21
N ILE A 410 21.84 -23.17 27.16
CA ILE A 410 20.90 -23.36 28.28
C ILE A 410 19.99 -24.54 27.96
N GLU A 411 19.94 -25.53 28.85
CA GLU A 411 19.07 -26.70 28.69
C GLU A 411 17.70 -26.48 29.33
N ILE A 412 16.64 -26.74 28.56
CA ILE A 412 15.26 -26.65 29.03
C ILE A 412 14.62 -28.04 28.85
N SER A 413 14.21 -28.62 29.98
CA SER A 413 13.57 -29.94 30.04
C SER A 413 12.08 -29.89 30.39
N GLN A 414 11.58 -28.72 30.79
CA GLN A 414 10.22 -28.56 31.31
C GLN A 414 9.15 -28.35 30.23
N TYR A 415 9.56 -27.94 29.02
CA TYR A 415 8.67 -27.56 27.92
C TYR A 415 9.07 -28.27 26.63
N THR A 416 8.09 -28.47 25.74
CA THR A 416 8.34 -29.04 24.41
C THR A 416 9.06 -28.04 23.51
N TYR A 417 9.77 -28.54 22.50
CA TYR A 417 10.46 -27.68 21.53
C TYR A 417 9.51 -26.69 20.84
N THR A 418 8.29 -27.12 20.49
CA THR A 418 7.32 -26.27 19.77
C THR A 418 6.86 -25.09 20.62
N VAL A 419 6.55 -25.33 21.89
CA VAL A 419 6.10 -24.31 22.84
C VAL A 419 7.22 -23.32 23.15
N TYR A 420 8.41 -23.82 23.50
CA TYR A 420 9.52 -22.94 23.89
C TYR A 420 10.04 -22.12 22.70
N LYS A 421 10.07 -22.70 21.50
CA LYS A 421 10.43 -21.96 20.27
C LYS A 421 9.41 -20.87 19.96
N ALA A 422 8.11 -21.14 20.13
CA ALA A 422 7.07 -20.14 19.92
C ALA A 422 7.18 -18.98 20.92
N PHE A 423 7.51 -19.28 22.18
CA PHE A 423 7.81 -18.24 23.17
C PHE A 423 8.98 -17.34 22.76
N LEU A 424 10.12 -17.95 22.41
CA LEU A 424 11.29 -17.17 21.99
C LEU A 424 10.99 -16.37 20.71
N ARG A 425 10.24 -16.93 19.76
CA ARG A 425 9.81 -16.21 18.57
C ARG A 425 8.86 -15.05 18.88
N TYR A 426 8.00 -15.19 19.88
CA TYR A 426 7.12 -14.11 20.33
C TYR A 426 7.93 -12.90 20.80
N LEU A 427 9.03 -13.12 21.54
CA LEU A 427 9.91 -12.02 21.98
C LEU A 427 10.54 -11.23 20.83
N TYR A 428 10.65 -11.82 19.64
CA TYR A 428 11.19 -11.19 18.44
C TYR A 428 10.13 -10.52 17.56
N THR A 429 8.89 -11.05 17.58
CA THR A 429 7.91 -10.76 16.52
C THR A 429 6.57 -10.23 17.03
N ASP A 430 6.32 -10.26 18.34
CA ASP A 430 5.02 -9.95 18.96
C ASP A 430 3.85 -10.82 18.41
N ARG A 431 4.17 -11.98 17.83
CA ARG A 431 3.20 -12.90 17.24
C ARG A 431 3.35 -14.31 17.80
N VAL A 432 2.21 -15.00 17.94
CA VAL A 432 2.13 -16.39 18.37
C VAL A 432 1.40 -17.17 17.27
N ASP A 433 2.05 -18.22 16.78
CA ASP A 433 1.50 -19.12 15.76
C ASP A 433 1.59 -20.56 16.29
N LEU A 434 0.58 -20.95 17.06
CA LEU A 434 0.46 -22.27 17.70
C LEU A 434 -0.98 -22.77 17.60
N LYS A 435 -1.12 -24.11 17.61
CA LYS A 435 -2.43 -24.75 17.75
C LYS A 435 -3.01 -24.51 19.16
N PRO A 436 -4.34 -24.52 19.32
CA PRO A 436 -4.99 -24.33 20.63
C PRO A 436 -4.50 -25.29 21.71
N GLU A 437 -4.21 -26.55 21.34
CA GLU A 437 -3.72 -27.57 22.27
C GLU A 437 -2.30 -27.25 22.77
N GLU A 438 -1.43 -26.73 21.89
CA GLU A 438 -0.06 -26.32 22.24
C GLU A 438 -0.01 -24.96 22.93
N ALA A 439 -1.00 -24.09 22.69
CA ALA A 439 -1.13 -22.78 23.34
C ALA A 439 -1.32 -22.88 24.86
N ILE A 440 -1.74 -24.04 25.38
CA ILE A 440 -1.78 -24.33 26.82
C ILE A 440 -0.37 -24.33 27.42
N GLY A 441 0.59 -24.99 26.76
CA GLY A 441 1.98 -25.02 27.22
C GLY A 441 2.60 -23.62 27.21
N LEU A 442 2.21 -22.80 26.22
CA LEU A 442 2.65 -21.41 26.15
C LEU A 442 1.98 -20.53 27.22
N LEU A 443 0.73 -20.82 27.58
CA LEU A 443 0.03 -20.15 28.68
C LEU A 443 0.71 -20.40 30.03
N ASP A 444 1.14 -21.64 30.27
CA ASP A 444 1.93 -22.00 31.46
C ASP A 444 3.23 -21.20 31.52
N LEU A 445 3.96 -21.16 30.40
CA LEU A 445 5.21 -20.42 30.29
C LEU A 445 5.00 -18.91 30.47
N ALA A 446 3.91 -18.36 29.93
CA ALA A 446 3.54 -16.96 30.12
C ALA A 446 3.22 -16.64 31.60
N ASN A 447 2.61 -17.56 32.34
CA ASN A 447 2.41 -17.42 33.78
C ASN A 447 3.76 -17.52 34.53
N ALA A 448 4.58 -18.51 34.21
CA ALA A 448 5.88 -18.75 34.86
C ALA A 448 6.84 -17.57 34.71
N TYR A 449 6.86 -16.94 33.53
CA TYR A 449 7.71 -15.79 33.24
C TYR A 449 7.01 -14.44 33.42
N CYS A 450 5.79 -14.43 33.98
CA CYS A 450 5.02 -13.22 34.29
C CYS A 450 4.78 -12.30 33.07
N GLU A 451 4.42 -12.86 31.91
CA GLU A 451 4.16 -12.15 30.66
C GLU A 451 2.64 -11.95 30.42
N PRO A 452 2.03 -10.82 30.84
CA PRO A 452 0.57 -10.66 30.82
C PRO A 452 -0.02 -10.52 29.40
N ILE A 453 0.74 -9.93 28.48
CA ILE A 453 0.30 -9.75 27.08
C ILE A 453 0.25 -11.12 26.39
N LEU A 454 1.30 -11.92 26.55
CA LEU A 454 1.37 -13.27 26.01
C LEU A 454 0.26 -14.16 26.58
N LYS A 455 0.02 -14.08 27.89
CA LYS A 455 -1.09 -14.79 28.56
C LYS A 455 -2.43 -14.51 27.87
N LYS A 456 -2.73 -13.22 27.65
CA LYS A 456 -3.98 -12.80 26.98
C LYS A 456 -4.06 -13.30 25.54
N MET A 457 -2.94 -13.30 24.80
CA MET A 457 -2.91 -13.84 23.44
C MET A 457 -3.18 -15.35 23.43
N CYS A 458 -2.59 -16.12 24.34
CA CYS A 458 -2.82 -17.56 24.47
C CYS A 458 -4.28 -17.86 24.80
N GLU A 459 -4.87 -17.15 25.77
CA GLU A 459 -6.29 -17.30 26.09
C GLU A 459 -7.20 -17.03 24.88
N GLN A 460 -6.87 -16.05 24.04
CA GLN A 460 -7.63 -15.76 22.82
C GLN A 460 -7.51 -16.87 21.77
N ILE A 461 -6.31 -17.44 21.59
CA ILE A 461 -6.08 -18.56 20.66
C ILE A 461 -6.90 -19.78 21.11
N ILE A 462 -6.86 -20.10 22.40
CA ILE A 462 -7.61 -21.22 22.98
C ILE A 462 -9.12 -21.01 22.82
N LYS A 463 -9.64 -19.81 23.15
CA LYS A 463 -11.06 -19.47 23.01
C LYS A 463 -11.57 -19.62 21.56
N LYS A 464 -10.73 -19.29 20.56
CA LYS A 464 -11.10 -19.36 19.14
C LYS A 464 -11.05 -20.78 18.56
N GLY A 465 -10.19 -21.66 19.09
CA GLY A 465 -10.00 -23.02 18.59
C GLY A 465 -10.71 -24.10 19.39
N MET A 466 -11.66 -23.73 20.25
CA MET A 466 -12.40 -24.65 21.09
C MET A 466 -13.47 -25.40 20.30
N THR A 467 -13.50 -26.72 20.44
CA THR A 467 -14.45 -27.65 19.84
C THR A 467 -15.08 -28.50 20.94
N THR A 468 -16.13 -29.26 20.59
CA THR A 468 -16.73 -30.23 21.53
C THR A 468 -15.75 -31.29 22.00
N ASP A 469 -14.73 -31.59 21.18
CA ASP A 469 -13.78 -32.68 21.42
C ASP A 469 -12.63 -32.25 22.34
N ASN A 470 -12.21 -30.98 22.28
CA ASN A 470 -11.08 -30.47 23.09
C ASN A 470 -11.51 -29.69 24.34
N VAL A 471 -12.76 -29.22 24.46
CA VAL A 471 -13.21 -28.37 25.57
C VAL A 471 -12.98 -28.96 26.96
N ALA A 472 -13.11 -30.28 27.12
CA ALA A 472 -12.88 -30.94 28.40
C ALA A 472 -11.41 -30.81 28.85
N MET A 473 -10.46 -31.06 27.94
CA MET A 473 -9.03 -30.87 28.21
C MET A 473 -8.70 -29.40 28.46
N LEU A 474 -9.26 -28.48 27.66
CA LEU A 474 -9.06 -27.04 27.82
C LEU A 474 -9.60 -26.53 29.18
N TYR A 475 -10.75 -27.06 29.63
CA TYR A 475 -11.32 -26.73 30.94
C TYR A 475 -10.42 -27.20 32.09
N ALA A 476 -9.91 -28.44 32.02
CA ALA A 476 -8.98 -28.95 33.02
C ALA A 476 -7.67 -28.14 33.06
N ALA A 477 -7.14 -27.78 31.89
CA ALA A 477 -5.96 -26.93 31.78
C ALA A 477 -6.20 -25.53 32.36
N ALA A 478 -7.36 -24.91 32.09
CA ALA A 478 -7.69 -23.60 32.62
C ALA A 478 -7.72 -23.57 34.16
N ILE A 479 -8.24 -24.64 34.79
CA ILE A 479 -8.21 -24.80 36.25
C ILE A 479 -6.77 -24.97 36.74
N LYS A 480 -5.99 -25.85 36.09
CA LYS A 480 -4.60 -26.12 36.47
C LYS A 480 -3.71 -24.87 36.44
N PHE A 481 -3.92 -23.98 35.48
CA PHE A 481 -3.13 -22.75 35.30
C PHE A 481 -3.80 -21.49 35.88
N GLU A 482 -4.82 -21.65 36.72
CA GLU A 482 -5.57 -20.57 37.39
C GLU A 482 -6.11 -19.48 36.42
N ALA A 483 -6.44 -19.87 35.20
CA ALA A 483 -6.95 -18.98 34.16
C ALA A 483 -8.48 -18.83 34.27
N LYS A 484 -8.96 -18.08 35.27
CA LYS A 484 -10.40 -17.94 35.59
C LYS A 484 -11.29 -17.52 34.41
N GLU A 485 -10.82 -16.57 33.59
CA GLU A 485 -11.60 -16.14 32.41
C GLU A 485 -11.74 -17.24 31.35
N LEU A 486 -10.72 -18.09 31.22
CA LEU A 486 -10.74 -19.22 30.29
C LEU A 486 -11.60 -20.36 30.86
N GLU A 487 -11.49 -20.62 32.17
CA GLU A 487 -12.30 -21.60 32.90
C GLU A 487 -13.80 -21.31 32.72
N ASP A 488 -14.23 -20.08 32.99
CA ASP A 488 -15.63 -19.65 32.87
C ASP A 488 -16.15 -19.73 31.42
N PHE A 489 -15.26 -19.55 30.43
CA PHE A 489 -15.61 -19.65 29.03
C PHE A 489 -15.76 -21.10 28.58
N CYS A 490 -14.78 -21.96 28.93
CA CYS A 490 -14.84 -23.39 28.66
C CYS A 490 -16.06 -24.05 29.34
N PHE A 491 -16.36 -23.65 30.59
CA PHE A 491 -17.56 -24.12 31.30
C PHE A 491 -18.85 -23.75 30.56
N ARG A 492 -19.01 -22.50 30.15
CA ARG A 492 -20.21 -22.04 29.40
C ARG A 492 -20.38 -22.76 28.07
N PHE A 493 -19.29 -22.97 27.33
CA PHE A 493 -19.33 -23.70 26.08
C PHE A 493 -19.70 -25.17 26.28
N ALA A 494 -19.08 -25.83 27.27
CA ALA A 494 -19.40 -27.21 27.62
C ALA A 494 -20.85 -27.37 28.07
N LEU A 495 -21.42 -26.39 28.80
CA LEU A 495 -22.82 -26.38 29.20
C LEU A 495 -23.78 -26.33 28.00
N ASN A 496 -23.49 -25.47 27.01
CA ASN A 496 -24.33 -25.32 25.82
C ASN A 496 -24.29 -26.55 24.90
N HIS A 497 -23.20 -27.32 24.93
CA HIS A 497 -23.00 -28.52 24.11
C HIS A 497 -22.95 -29.81 24.94
N MET A 498 -23.59 -29.81 26.11
CA MET A 498 -23.41 -30.84 27.15
C MET A 498 -23.56 -32.27 26.63
N THR A 499 -24.61 -32.55 25.85
CA THR A 499 -24.85 -33.90 25.31
C THR A 499 -23.68 -34.41 24.47
N ALA A 500 -23.13 -33.56 23.60
CA ALA A 500 -21.98 -33.92 22.75
C ALA A 500 -20.70 -34.05 23.58
N VAL A 501 -20.43 -33.09 24.47
CA VAL A 501 -19.21 -33.06 25.28
C VAL A 501 -19.13 -34.26 26.22
N THR A 502 -20.23 -34.65 26.86
CA THR A 502 -20.27 -35.84 27.76
C THR A 502 -20.03 -37.17 27.04
N GLN A 503 -20.18 -37.23 25.72
CA GLN A 503 -19.94 -38.42 24.91
C GLN A 503 -18.49 -38.49 24.39
N THR A 504 -17.67 -37.47 24.63
CA THR A 504 -16.28 -37.44 24.19
C THR A 504 -15.37 -38.24 25.12
N GLU A 505 -14.30 -38.80 24.54
CA GLU A 505 -13.27 -39.51 25.29
C GLU A 505 -12.53 -38.56 26.24
N ALA A 506 -12.27 -37.32 25.81
CA ALA A 506 -11.63 -36.28 26.60
C ALA A 506 -12.39 -35.94 27.90
N PHE A 507 -13.73 -35.92 27.85
CA PHE A 507 -14.56 -35.69 29.04
C PHE A 507 -14.57 -36.90 29.98
N SER A 508 -14.51 -38.11 29.42
CA SER A 508 -14.45 -39.37 30.20
C SER A 508 -13.12 -39.54 30.93
N GLN A 509 -12.05 -38.93 30.42
CA GLN A 509 -10.70 -38.95 31.00
C GLN A 509 -10.43 -37.80 31.99
N LEU A 510 -11.42 -36.95 32.28
CA LEU A 510 -11.27 -35.88 33.27
C LEU A 510 -10.99 -36.44 34.67
N GLU A 511 -10.11 -35.77 35.42
CA GLU A 511 -9.87 -36.10 36.82
C GLU A 511 -11.16 -36.00 37.65
N GLU A 512 -11.34 -36.93 38.60
CA GLU A 512 -12.57 -37.07 39.36
C GLU A 512 -12.95 -35.80 40.15
N CYS A 513 -11.95 -35.03 40.61
CA CYS A 513 -12.16 -33.76 41.31
C CYS A 513 -12.72 -32.67 40.38
N ILE A 514 -12.16 -32.54 39.17
CA ILE A 514 -12.57 -31.57 38.15
C ILE A 514 -13.98 -31.92 37.65
N LEU A 515 -14.25 -33.21 37.44
CA LEU A 515 -15.54 -33.70 37.01
C LEU A 515 -16.64 -33.42 38.04
N LYS A 516 -16.39 -33.68 39.34
CA LYS A 516 -17.33 -33.37 40.42
C LYS A 516 -17.63 -31.88 40.50
N GLU A 517 -16.61 -31.04 40.39
CA GLU A 517 -16.77 -29.59 40.40
C GLU A 517 -17.55 -29.09 39.18
N PHE A 518 -17.28 -29.66 38.00
CA PHE A 518 -18.02 -29.38 36.78
C PHE A 518 -19.51 -29.74 36.92
N ILE A 519 -19.83 -30.94 37.43
CA ILE A 519 -21.21 -31.38 37.66
C ILE A 519 -21.91 -30.49 38.68
N ARG A 520 -21.23 -30.10 39.77
CA ARG A 520 -21.76 -29.19 40.79
C ARG A 520 -22.11 -27.83 40.18
N LYS A 521 -21.21 -27.24 39.39
CA LYS A 521 -21.44 -25.98 38.68
C LYS A 521 -22.56 -26.11 37.63
N ALA A 522 -22.63 -27.22 36.91
CA ALA A 522 -23.68 -27.50 35.93
C ALA A 522 -25.06 -27.62 36.57
N ALA A 523 -25.15 -28.28 37.73
CA ALA A 523 -26.39 -28.39 38.51
C ALA A 523 -26.88 -27.04 39.03
N LEU A 524 -25.97 -26.20 39.54
CA LEU A 524 -26.29 -24.83 39.95
C LEU A 524 -26.76 -23.95 38.78
N SER A 525 -26.24 -24.21 37.59
CA SER A 525 -26.58 -23.49 36.36
C SER A 525 -27.87 -24.00 35.68
N GLY A 526 -28.56 -24.96 36.29
CA GLY A 526 -29.86 -25.45 35.83
C GLY A 526 -29.82 -26.47 34.71
N ALA A 527 -28.66 -27.02 34.35
CA ALA A 527 -28.52 -27.93 33.20
C ALA A 527 -29.22 -29.29 33.36
N PHE A 528 -29.63 -29.64 34.59
CA PHE A 528 -30.37 -30.87 34.90
C PHE A 528 -31.84 -30.61 35.28
N ARG A 529 -32.36 -29.39 35.06
CA ARG A 529 -33.80 -29.11 35.19
C ARG A 529 -34.47 -29.41 33.85
N ASN A 530 -35.39 -30.39 33.86
CA ASN A 530 -36.28 -30.70 32.74
C ASN A 530 -37.17 -29.51 32.38
#